data_AF-A0A7C1WMV5-F1
#
_entry.id   AF-A0A7C1WMV5-F1
#
_cell.length_a   1.000
_cell.length_b   1.000
_cell.length_c   1.000
_cell.angle_alpha   90.00
_cell.angle_beta   90.00
_cell.angle_gamma   90.00
#
_symmetry.space_group_name_H-M   'P 1'
#
loop_
_entity.id
_entity.type
_entity.pdbx_description
1 polymer ?
#
loop_
_entity_poly.entity_id
_entity_poly.type
_entity_poly.pdbx_seq_one_letter_code
_entity_poly.pdbx_strand_id
1 'polypeptide(L)'
;MRGLFRKACWVHLQGRDARSEVERIARLGFEEVLPNVVAVGGPLYPSRVRPQHPEAKGKDLVGEFVKEAKRKGLKVHAWIVSLCNPNPEFERKYRDWYVVNRLGVSCVDEPPYVPYYKWLCPSRPEVRDNLAELFLEVADWYEVDG
;
A
#
# COMPACT_ATOMS: atom_id res chain seq x y z
N MET A 1 17.70 29.77 -6.30
CA MET A 1 16.78 29.28 -7.35
C MET A 1 16.54 27.81 -7.10
N ARG A 2 15.33 27.38 -6.73
CA ARG A 2 14.99 25.95 -6.72
C ARG A 2 14.87 25.51 -8.18
N GLY A 3 15.62 24.47 -8.57
CA GLY A 3 15.69 23.99 -9.94
C GLY A 3 14.34 23.44 -10.42
N LEU A 4 14.17 23.38 -11.74
CA LEU A 4 12.96 22.99 -12.46
C LEU A 4 12.46 21.55 -12.19
N PHE A 5 13.17 20.77 -11.38
CA PHE A 5 12.89 19.35 -11.11
C PHE A 5 12.82 19.06 -9.62
N ARG A 6 11.70 18.44 -9.21
CA ARG A 6 11.49 17.94 -7.85
C ARG A 6 12.10 16.55 -7.71
N LYS A 7 12.70 16.26 -6.55
CA LYS A 7 13.24 14.94 -6.24
C LYS A 7 12.22 14.14 -5.44
N ALA A 8 11.90 12.94 -5.92
CA ALA A 8 10.99 12.01 -5.26
C ALA A 8 11.68 10.67 -4.96
N CYS A 9 11.26 9.99 -3.89
CA CYS A 9 11.73 8.63 -3.59
C CYS A 9 10.61 7.72 -3.09
N TRP A 10 10.74 6.43 -3.38
CA TRP A 10 9.89 5.38 -2.83
C TRP A 10 10.36 4.99 -1.44
N VAL A 11 9.43 4.72 -0.52
CA VAL A 11 9.75 4.39 0.87
C VAL A 11 9.03 3.13 1.31
N HIS A 12 9.79 2.10 1.67
CA HIS A 12 9.26 0.92 2.35
C HIS A 12 9.18 1.21 3.85
N LEU A 13 7.97 1.23 4.42
CA LEU A 13 7.77 1.60 5.82
C LEU A 13 8.14 0.49 6.82
N GLN A 14 8.07 -0.76 6.40
CA GLN A 14 8.35 -1.92 7.24
C GLN A 14 9.78 -1.90 7.79
N GLY A 15 9.93 -2.12 9.10
CA GLY A 15 11.22 -2.19 9.77
C GLY A 15 11.97 -0.86 9.87
N ARG A 16 11.31 0.28 9.58
CA ARG A 16 11.91 1.62 9.68
C ARG A 16 11.30 2.42 10.80
N ASP A 17 12.13 3.27 11.41
CA ASP A 17 11.65 4.37 12.25
C ASP A 17 11.29 5.56 11.36
N ALA A 18 10.04 6.02 11.45
CA ALA A 18 9.49 7.07 10.58
C ALA A 18 10.28 8.38 10.65
N ARG A 19 10.64 8.81 11.86
CA ARG A 19 11.32 10.08 12.10
C ARG A 19 12.71 10.10 11.45
N SER A 20 13.55 9.13 11.79
CA SER A 20 14.92 9.07 11.28
C SER A 20 14.96 8.92 9.76
N GLU A 21 14.04 8.16 9.19
CA GLU A 21 13.95 7.99 7.74
C GLU A 21 13.53 9.30 7.05
N VAL A 22 12.50 9.98 7.55
CA VAL A 22 12.07 11.29 7.02
C VAL A 22 13.17 12.34 7.17
N GLU A 23 13.88 12.38 8.30
CA GLU A 23 15.01 13.29 8.50
C GLU A 23 16.13 13.03 7.48
N ARG A 24 16.43 11.75 7.22
CA ARG A 24 17.40 11.35 6.21
C ARG A 24 16.96 11.81 4.82
N ILE A 25 15.70 11.59 4.45
CA ILE A 25 15.13 12.00 3.16
C ILE A 25 15.21 13.51 2.96
N ALA A 26 14.76 14.29 3.96
CA ALA A 26 14.79 15.75 3.92
C ALA A 26 16.23 16.29 3.80
N ARG A 27 17.18 15.72 4.55
CA ARG A 27 18.61 16.10 4.49
C ARG A 27 19.23 15.84 3.12
N LEU A 28 18.77 14.82 2.39
CA LEU A 28 19.22 14.51 1.03
C LEU A 28 18.57 15.42 -0.04
N GLY A 29 17.65 16.31 0.36
CA GLY A 29 17.02 17.29 -0.51
C GLY A 29 15.90 16.71 -1.37
N PHE A 30 15.27 15.61 -0.96
CA PHE A 30 14.00 15.16 -1.54
C PHE A 30 12.87 16.08 -1.11
N GLU A 31 11.89 16.25 -2.00
CA GLU A 31 10.72 17.11 -1.77
C GLU A 31 9.42 16.30 -1.75
N GLU A 32 9.42 15.08 -2.31
CA GLU A 32 8.26 14.20 -2.41
C GLU A 32 8.62 12.76 -2.02
N VAL A 33 7.69 12.05 -1.40
CA VAL A 33 7.87 10.66 -0.96
C VAL A 33 6.69 9.81 -1.39
N LEU A 34 6.98 8.56 -1.77
CA LEU A 34 6.00 7.55 -2.14
C LEU A 34 6.05 6.39 -1.13
N PRO A 35 5.47 6.55 0.08
CA PRO A 35 5.45 5.48 1.06
C PRO A 35 4.55 4.33 0.62
N ASN A 36 4.98 3.10 0.82
CA ASN A 36 4.19 1.90 0.59
C ASN A 36 3.07 1.82 1.65
N VAL A 37 1.90 2.36 1.35
CA VAL A 37 0.75 2.43 2.27
C VAL A 37 0.03 1.09 2.33
N VAL A 38 -0.05 0.40 1.19
CA VAL A 38 -0.60 -0.95 1.07
C VAL A 38 0.43 -1.84 0.39
N ALA A 39 1.03 -2.73 1.16
CA ALA A 39 1.99 -3.70 0.67
C ALA A 39 1.29 -4.90 0.00
N VAL A 40 2.08 -5.76 -0.63
CA VAL A 40 1.61 -7.09 -1.05
C VAL A 40 1.06 -7.81 0.18
N GLY A 41 -0.23 -8.18 0.14
CA GLY A 41 -0.86 -8.95 1.23
C GLY A 41 -1.48 -8.10 2.34
N GLY A 42 -1.47 -6.77 2.24
CA GLY A 42 -2.37 -5.93 3.03
C GLY A 42 -1.87 -4.52 3.35
N PRO A 43 -2.74 -3.70 3.99
CA PRO A 43 -2.42 -2.35 4.44
C PRO A 43 -1.37 -2.33 5.56
N LEU A 44 -0.49 -1.33 5.59
CA LEU A 44 0.47 -1.09 6.68
C LEU A 44 -0.11 -0.23 7.83
N TYR A 45 -1.43 -0.13 7.86
CA TYR A 45 -2.23 0.61 8.83
C TYR A 45 -3.50 -0.19 9.17
N PRO A 46 -4.21 0.12 10.26
CA PRO A 46 -5.37 -0.66 10.71
C PRO A 46 -6.63 -0.36 9.87
N SER A 47 -6.60 -0.74 8.60
CA SER A 47 -7.67 -0.55 7.62
C SER A 47 -8.99 -1.20 8.05
N ARG A 48 -10.12 -0.54 7.69
CA ARG A 48 -11.47 -1.12 7.81
C ARG A 48 -11.84 -1.98 6.60
N VAL A 49 -11.10 -1.85 5.49
CA VAL A 49 -11.43 -2.42 4.18
C VAL A 49 -10.74 -3.78 3.95
N ARG A 50 -9.48 -3.92 4.39
CA ARG A 50 -8.69 -5.16 4.23
C ARG A 50 -8.00 -5.55 5.54
N PRO A 51 -7.81 -6.86 5.80
CA PRO A 51 -6.98 -7.31 6.91
C PRO A 51 -5.59 -6.69 6.85
N GLN A 52 -5.12 -6.20 7.99
CA GLN A 52 -3.82 -5.55 8.10
C GLN A 52 -2.68 -6.52 7.74
N HIS A 53 -1.62 -5.98 7.13
CA HIS A 53 -0.40 -6.74 6.88
C HIS A 53 0.24 -7.23 8.20
N PRO A 54 0.68 -8.50 8.32
CA PRO A 54 1.19 -9.05 9.57
C PRO A 54 2.35 -8.27 10.19
N GLU A 55 3.24 -7.70 9.38
CA GLU A 55 4.38 -6.91 9.87
C GLU A 55 3.98 -5.56 10.48
N ALA A 56 2.79 -5.05 10.17
CA ALA A 56 2.24 -3.83 10.75
C ALA A 56 1.25 -4.13 11.90
N LYS A 57 1.10 -5.39 12.32
CA LYS A 57 0.05 -5.83 13.26
C LYS A 57 -0.04 -4.92 14.50
N GLY A 58 -1.20 -4.27 14.64
CA GLY A 58 -1.52 -3.41 15.79
C GLY A 58 -0.83 -2.04 15.77
N LYS A 59 -0.19 -1.66 14.67
CA LYS A 59 0.51 -0.37 14.50
C LYS A 59 -0.06 0.38 13.29
N ASP A 60 0.06 1.70 13.32
CA ASP A 60 -0.21 2.54 12.16
C ASP A 60 1.10 3.14 11.64
N LEU A 61 1.80 2.38 10.79
CA LEU A 61 3.08 2.82 10.22
C LEU A 61 2.90 3.98 9.25
N VAL A 62 1.72 4.08 8.62
CA VAL A 62 1.40 5.09 7.63
C VAL A 62 1.17 6.43 8.32
N GLY A 63 0.31 6.46 9.33
CA GLY A 63 0.03 7.67 10.11
C GLY A 63 1.29 8.26 10.75
N GLU A 64 2.15 7.41 11.33
CA GLU A 64 3.44 7.84 11.88
C GLU A 64 4.33 8.49 10.82
N PHE A 65 4.48 7.85 9.65
CA PHE A 65 5.32 8.35 8.57
C PHE A 65 4.78 9.63 7.92
N VAL A 66 3.48 9.66 7.59
CA VAL A 66 2.81 10.83 6.99
C VAL A 66 2.97 12.05 7.90
N LYS A 67 2.75 11.88 9.21
CA LYS A 67 2.91 12.96 10.20
C LYS A 67 4.32 13.54 10.20
N GLU A 68 5.36 12.70 10.21
CA GLU A 68 6.75 13.18 10.20
C GLU A 68 7.10 13.83 8.84
N ALA A 69 6.65 13.24 7.72
CA ALA A 69 6.89 13.79 6.38
C ALA A 69 6.30 15.20 6.23
N LYS A 70 5.05 15.41 6.69
CA LYS A 70 4.39 16.72 6.65
C LYS A 70 5.05 17.75 7.56
N ARG A 71 5.56 17.34 8.73
CA ARG A 71 6.39 18.24 9.57
C ARG A 71 7.65 18.74 8.88
N LYS A 72 8.18 18.03 7.88
CA LYS A 72 9.32 18.46 7.05
C LYS A 72 8.92 19.15 5.75
N GLY A 73 7.63 19.34 5.49
CA GLY A 73 7.12 19.94 4.26
C GLY A 73 7.30 19.05 3.02
N LEU A 74 7.43 17.74 3.21
CA LEU A 74 7.47 16.77 2.10
C LEU A 74 6.05 16.53 1.58
N LYS A 75 5.90 16.44 0.26
CA LYS A 75 4.67 15.90 -0.32
C LYS A 75 4.64 14.39 -0.19
N VAL A 76 3.46 13.83 0.05
CA VAL A 76 3.26 12.39 0.27
C VAL A 76 2.32 11.84 -0.80
N HIS A 77 2.78 10.87 -1.59
CA HIS A 77 1.97 10.18 -2.58
C HIS A 77 1.80 8.71 -2.21
N ALA A 78 0.59 8.25 -1.93
CA ALA A 78 0.36 6.92 -1.40
C ALA A 78 0.67 5.82 -2.45
N TRP A 79 1.70 5.02 -2.21
CA TRP A 79 1.92 3.82 -3.00
C TRP A 79 1.02 2.68 -2.50
N ILE A 80 0.07 2.27 -3.34
CA ILE A 80 -0.92 1.23 -3.04
C ILE A 80 -0.72 0.04 -4.00
N VAL A 81 -0.29 -1.11 -3.48
CA VAL A 81 -0.35 -2.38 -4.21
C VAL A 81 -1.82 -2.79 -4.33
N SER A 82 -2.38 -2.58 -5.52
CA SER A 82 -3.84 -2.57 -5.71
C SER A 82 -4.47 -3.97 -5.71
N LEU A 83 -3.88 -4.90 -6.46
CA LEU A 83 -4.51 -6.20 -6.77
C LEU A 83 -3.76 -7.44 -6.25
N CYS A 84 -2.45 -7.35 -5.96
CA CYS A 84 -1.70 -8.48 -5.41
C CYS A 84 -1.94 -8.59 -3.91
N ASN A 85 -2.75 -9.55 -3.49
CA ASN A 85 -3.21 -9.68 -2.11
C ASN A 85 -3.14 -11.13 -1.62
N PRO A 86 -1.95 -11.70 -1.39
CA PRO A 86 -1.77 -13.02 -0.80
C PRO A 86 -2.03 -13.00 0.72
N ASN A 87 -3.25 -12.63 1.12
CA ASN A 87 -3.66 -12.57 2.53
C ASN A 87 -4.56 -13.77 2.85
N PRO A 88 -4.13 -14.72 3.71
CA PRO A 88 -4.90 -15.95 3.96
C PRO A 88 -6.32 -15.72 4.50
N GLU A 89 -6.54 -14.68 5.29
CA GLU A 89 -7.88 -14.34 5.78
C GLU A 89 -8.77 -13.84 4.65
N PHE A 90 -8.24 -12.93 3.83
CA PHE A 90 -8.95 -12.40 2.67
C PHE A 90 -9.22 -13.48 1.62
N GLU A 91 -8.24 -14.36 1.34
CA GLU A 91 -8.37 -15.50 0.44
C GLU A 91 -9.47 -16.46 0.87
N ARG A 92 -9.58 -16.80 2.15
CA ARG A 92 -10.64 -17.68 2.64
C ARG A 92 -12.02 -17.06 2.50
N LYS A 93 -12.14 -15.76 2.75
CA LYS A 93 -13.42 -15.04 2.75
C LYS A 93 -13.91 -14.69 1.34
N TYR A 94 -12.98 -14.33 0.45
CA TYR A 94 -13.28 -13.78 -0.88
C TYR A 94 -12.56 -14.55 -1.99
N ARG A 95 -12.48 -15.88 -1.84
CA ARG A 95 -11.77 -16.75 -2.78
C ARG A 95 -12.16 -16.51 -4.24
N ASP A 96 -13.44 -16.34 -4.50
CA ASP A 96 -13.96 -16.16 -5.85
C ASP A 96 -13.50 -14.85 -6.47
N TRP A 97 -13.07 -13.87 -5.67
CA TRP A 97 -12.61 -12.57 -6.18
C TRP A 97 -11.26 -12.63 -6.88
N TYR A 98 -10.52 -13.73 -6.72
CA TYR A 98 -9.20 -13.90 -7.32
C TYR A 98 -9.27 -14.30 -8.79
N VAL A 99 -8.19 -14.03 -9.51
CA VAL A 99 -8.06 -14.34 -10.93
C VAL A 99 -8.09 -15.85 -11.16
N VAL A 100 -8.88 -16.25 -12.15
CA VAL A 100 -8.89 -17.58 -12.73
C VAL A 100 -8.33 -17.47 -14.15
N ASN A 101 -7.36 -18.31 -14.50
CA ASN A 101 -6.74 -18.27 -15.81
C ASN A 101 -7.65 -18.90 -16.89
N ARG A 102 -7.21 -18.87 -18.16
CA ARG A 102 -7.98 -19.41 -19.30
C ARG A 102 -8.30 -20.91 -19.20
N LEU A 103 -7.52 -21.66 -18.42
CA LEU A 103 -7.72 -23.09 -18.20
C LEU A 103 -8.69 -23.38 -17.04
N GLY A 104 -9.25 -22.34 -16.40
CA GLY A 104 -10.14 -22.50 -15.26
C GLY A 104 -9.40 -22.67 -13.92
N VAL A 105 -8.08 -22.44 -13.89
CA VAL A 105 -7.27 -22.62 -12.67
C VAL A 105 -7.18 -21.30 -11.90
N SER A 106 -7.54 -21.34 -10.61
CA SER A 106 -7.44 -20.19 -9.70
C SER A 106 -5.99 -19.92 -9.31
N CYS A 107 -5.58 -18.65 -9.29
CA CYS A 107 -4.26 -18.28 -8.78
C CYS A 107 -4.11 -18.50 -7.27
N VAL A 108 -5.21 -18.74 -6.54
CA VAL A 108 -5.15 -19.11 -5.11
C VAL A 108 -4.59 -20.52 -4.94
N ASP A 109 -4.86 -21.43 -5.88
CA ASP A 109 -4.42 -22.82 -5.86
C ASP A 109 -3.07 -22.99 -6.54
N GLU A 110 -2.96 -22.45 -7.77
CA GLU A 110 -1.75 -22.52 -8.59
C GLU A 110 -1.36 -21.09 -9.01
N PRO A 111 -0.67 -20.34 -8.12
CA PRO A 111 -0.23 -19.00 -8.43
C PRO A 111 0.82 -19.01 -9.56
N PRO A 112 0.77 -18.04 -10.49
CA PRO A 112 1.75 -17.95 -11.56
C PRO A 112 3.12 -17.50 -11.03
N TYR A 113 4.19 -18.09 -11.54
CA TYR A 113 5.60 -17.74 -11.31
C TYR A 113 6.12 -17.94 -9.87
N VAL A 114 5.48 -17.33 -8.86
CA VAL A 114 5.91 -17.35 -7.46
C VAL A 114 4.72 -17.53 -6.50
N PRO A 115 4.91 -18.16 -5.33
CA PRO A 115 3.79 -18.59 -4.47
C PRO A 115 2.84 -17.47 -3.98
N TYR A 116 3.31 -16.22 -3.94
CA TYR A 116 2.54 -15.10 -3.41
C TYR A 116 1.79 -14.30 -4.50
N TYR A 117 1.91 -14.67 -5.77
CA TYR A 117 1.22 -14.00 -6.89
C TYR A 117 -0.26 -14.36 -6.95
N LYS A 118 -0.98 -13.94 -5.92
CA LYS A 118 -2.43 -14.11 -5.79
C LYS A 118 -3.09 -12.76 -6.04
N TRP A 119 -3.72 -12.65 -7.21
CA TRP A 119 -4.24 -11.39 -7.73
C TRP A 119 -5.75 -11.35 -7.68
N LEU A 120 -6.32 -10.24 -7.23
CA LEU A 120 -7.73 -9.94 -7.35
C LEU A 120 -8.11 -9.64 -8.81
N CYS A 121 -9.32 -10.04 -9.22
CA CYS A 121 -9.80 -9.88 -10.58
C CYS A 121 -10.48 -8.50 -10.78
N PRO A 122 -9.91 -7.57 -11.55
CA PRO A 122 -10.43 -6.20 -11.69
C PRO A 122 -11.75 -6.12 -12.50
N SER A 123 -12.13 -7.20 -13.18
CA SER A 123 -13.42 -7.26 -13.89
C SER A 123 -14.62 -7.42 -12.95
N ARG A 124 -14.40 -7.85 -11.70
CA ARG A 124 -15.44 -8.01 -10.69
C ARG A 124 -15.82 -6.65 -10.08
N PRO A 125 -17.11 -6.27 -10.05
CA PRO A 125 -17.57 -5.05 -9.40
C PRO A 125 -17.10 -4.92 -7.95
N GLU A 126 -17.18 -6.02 -7.18
CA GLU A 126 -16.84 -6.01 -5.76
C GLU A 126 -15.35 -5.74 -5.50
N VAL A 127 -14.48 -6.17 -6.43
CA VAL A 127 -13.04 -5.85 -6.38
C VAL A 127 -12.79 -4.38 -6.68
N ARG A 128 -13.53 -3.78 -7.61
CA ARG A 128 -13.44 -2.34 -7.91
C ARG A 128 -13.91 -1.50 -6.74
N ASP A 129 -15.04 -1.88 -6.12
CA ASP A 129 -15.58 -1.19 -4.96
C ASP A 129 -14.62 -1.31 -3.77
N ASN A 130 -14.09 -2.50 -3.49
CA ASN A 130 -13.08 -2.70 -2.45
C ASN A 130 -11.81 -1.86 -2.68
N LEU A 131 -11.37 -1.73 -3.94
CA LEU A 131 -10.22 -0.89 -4.27
C LEU A 131 -10.54 0.59 -4.07
N ALA A 132 -11.70 1.06 -4.54
CA ALA A 132 -12.12 2.44 -4.35
C ALA A 132 -12.21 2.81 -2.85
N GLU A 133 -12.82 1.96 -2.03
CA GLU A 133 -12.90 2.15 -0.58
C GLU A 133 -11.51 2.22 0.08
N LEU A 134 -10.55 1.43 -0.39
CA LEU A 134 -9.18 1.47 0.12
C LEU A 134 -8.48 2.80 -0.22
N PHE A 135 -8.69 3.33 -1.42
CA PHE A 135 -8.15 4.64 -1.82
C PHE A 135 -8.82 5.79 -1.04
N LEU A 136 -10.14 5.74 -0.89
CA LEU A 136 -10.90 6.72 -0.12
C LEU A 136 -10.50 6.70 1.36
N GLU A 137 -10.31 5.52 1.95
CA GLU A 137 -9.84 5.39 3.33
C GLU A 137 -8.48 6.05 3.54
N VAL A 138 -7.53 5.85 2.62
CA VAL A 138 -6.21 6.50 2.71
C VAL A 138 -6.33 8.02 2.57
N ALA A 139 -7.12 8.50 1.61
CA ALA A 139 -7.32 9.93 1.37
C ALA A 139 -8.03 10.63 2.53
N ASP A 140 -8.99 9.96 3.18
CA ASP A 140 -9.74 10.49 4.31
C ASP A 140 -8.92 10.51 5.60
N TRP A 141 -8.09 9.49 5.84
CA TRP A 141 -7.42 9.28 7.13
C TRP A 141 -6.06 9.95 7.21
N TYR A 142 -5.41 10.16 6.07
CA TYR A 142 -4.04 10.66 6.01
C TYR A 142 -3.94 11.91 5.15
N GLU A 143 -3.09 12.83 5.57
CA GLU A 143 -2.79 14.03 4.80
C GLU A 143 -1.88 13.69 3.60
N VAL A 144 -2.42 13.06 2.57
CA VAL A 144 -1.71 12.73 1.32
C VAL A 144 -1.92 13.81 0.26
N ASP A 145 -0.92 14.00 -0.60
CA ASP A 145 -0.95 14.93 -1.74
C ASP A 145 -1.35 14.22 -3.05
N GLY A 146 -1.38 12.88 -3.05
CA GLY A 146 -1.90 12.04 -4.13
C GLY A 146 -1.43 10.60 -4.00
#